data_AF-A0A5K1CMT9-F1
#
_entry.id   AF-A0A5K1CMT9-F1
#
_cell.length_a   1.000
_cell.length_b   1.000
_cell.length_c   1.000
_cell.angle_alpha   90.00
_cell.angle_beta   90.00
_cell.angle_gamma   90.00
#
_symmetry.space_group_name_H-M   'P 1'
#
loop_
_entity.id
_entity.type
_entity.pdbx_description
1 polymer ?
#
loop_
_entity_poly.entity_id
_entity_poly.type
_entity_poly.pdbx_seq_one_letter_code
_entity_poly.pdbx_strand_id
1 'polypeptide(L)'
;GACGYGSLVDVRPLKARVGAVSPVLFKAGEGCGACYKVKCADGGICSRRPVTIIVTDECPGGYCANGRTHFDLSGAAFSRMAVAGLGSRLRDRGEIQVQYRR
;
A
#
# COMPACT_ATOMS: atom_id res chain seq x y z
N GLY A 1 -0.74 5.31 -13.17
CA GLY A 1 -1.87 4.90 -12.33
C GLY A 1 -3.09 5.75 -12.60
N ALA A 2 -4.26 5.21 -12.25
CA ALA A 2 -5.60 5.74 -12.47
C ALA A 2 -5.82 7.16 -11.90
N CYS A 3 -5.08 7.56 -10.86
CA CYS A 3 -5.17 8.92 -10.31
C CYS A 3 -4.43 10.00 -11.13
N GLY A 4 -3.68 9.62 -12.17
CA GLY A 4 -3.05 10.60 -13.08
C GLY A 4 -1.85 11.37 -12.50
N TYR A 5 -1.29 10.98 -11.35
CA TYR A 5 -0.17 11.72 -10.73
C TYR A 5 1.16 11.69 -11.52
N GLY A 6 1.31 10.80 -12.50
CA GLY A 6 2.50 10.75 -13.35
C GLY A 6 3.80 10.62 -12.56
N SER A 7 4.79 11.46 -12.88
CA SER A 7 6.10 11.50 -12.21
C SER A 7 6.07 12.03 -10.77
N LEU A 8 4.93 12.53 -10.29
CA LEU A 8 4.83 13.03 -8.91
C LEU A 8 5.04 11.92 -7.87
N VAL A 9 4.85 10.65 -8.25
CA VAL A 9 5.04 9.50 -7.35
C VAL A 9 6.48 9.38 -6.79
N ASP A 10 7.46 9.95 -7.50
CA ASP A 10 8.87 9.92 -7.11
C ASP A 10 9.32 11.13 -6.29
N VAL A 11 8.51 12.19 -6.25
CA VAL A 11 8.81 13.42 -5.49
C VAL A 11 8.04 13.47 -4.17
N ARG A 12 8.49 14.30 -3.23
CA ARG A 12 7.71 14.53 -1.98
C ARG A 12 6.39 15.22 -2.33
N PRO A 13 5.27 14.87 -1.66
CA PRO A 13 5.17 14.02 -0.47
C PRO A 13 5.04 12.51 -0.73
N LEU A 14 4.83 12.09 -1.99
CA LEU A 14 4.61 10.69 -2.37
C LEU A 14 5.87 9.85 -2.15
N LYS A 15 7.01 10.20 -2.79
CA LYS A 15 8.34 9.58 -2.66
C LYS A 15 8.29 8.05 -2.46
N ALA A 16 7.65 7.36 -3.40
CA ALA A 16 7.43 5.92 -3.41
C ALA A 16 6.66 5.34 -2.21
N ARG A 17 5.92 6.16 -1.44
CA ARG A 17 4.94 5.74 -0.43
C ARG A 17 3.55 5.64 -1.06
N VAL A 18 3.49 4.94 -2.18
CA VAL A 18 2.31 4.88 -3.04
C VAL A 18 1.78 3.45 -3.11
N GLY A 19 0.50 3.31 -3.43
CA GLY A 19 -0.14 2.02 -3.68
C GLY A 19 -1.38 2.14 -4.54
N ALA A 20 -1.72 1.04 -5.18
CA ALA A 20 -3.04 0.80 -5.75
C ALA A 20 -3.95 0.19 -4.68
N VAL A 21 -5.24 0.48 -4.75
CA VAL A 21 -6.23 -0.09 -3.82
C VAL A 21 -7.37 -0.73 -4.58
N SER A 22 -8.08 -1.66 -3.93
CA SER A 22 -9.26 -2.29 -4.53
C SER A 22 -10.38 -1.27 -4.80
N PRO A 23 -11.35 -1.60 -5.68
CA PRO A 23 -12.42 -0.68 -6.05
C PRO A 23 -13.23 -0.15 -4.85
N VAL A 24 -13.32 -0.93 -3.77
CA VAL A 24 -14.00 -0.55 -2.52
C VAL A 24 -13.35 0.67 -1.86
N LEU A 25 -12.03 0.80 -1.93
CA LEU A 25 -11.29 1.95 -1.39
C LEU A 25 -11.05 3.02 -2.46
N PHE A 26 -10.89 2.64 -3.72
CA PHE A 26 -10.66 3.57 -4.83
C PHE A 26 -11.91 4.40 -5.14
N LYS A 27 -13.10 3.82 -5.00
CA LYS A 27 -14.40 4.49 -5.15
C LYS A 27 -14.49 5.34 -6.43
N ALA A 28 -14.22 4.72 -7.58
CA ALA A 28 -14.23 5.40 -8.87
C ALA A 28 -13.41 6.71 -8.92
N GLY A 29 -12.29 6.76 -8.18
CA GLY A 29 -11.37 7.90 -8.16
C GLY A 29 -11.51 8.82 -6.94
N GLU A 30 -12.59 8.74 -6.16
CA GLU A 30 -12.72 9.53 -4.92
C GLU A 30 -11.64 9.19 -3.88
N GLY A 31 -11.09 7.97 -3.96
CA GLY A 31 -9.98 7.52 -3.13
C GLY A 31 -8.63 8.11 -3.50
N CYS A 32 -8.48 8.76 -4.66
CA CYS A 32 -7.21 9.31 -5.11
C CYS A 32 -6.64 10.33 -4.12
N GLY A 33 -5.36 10.19 -3.79
CA GLY A 33 -4.68 11.04 -2.81
C GLY A 33 -5.01 10.74 -1.35
N ALA A 34 -5.93 9.81 -1.08
CA ALA A 34 -6.21 9.37 0.29
C ALA A 34 -4.94 8.78 0.91
N CYS A 35 -4.70 9.16 2.16
CA CYS A 35 -3.63 8.60 2.96
C CYS A 35 -4.18 7.47 3.84
N TYR A 36 -3.44 6.38 3.96
CA TYR A 36 -3.74 5.32 4.92
C TYR A 36 -2.50 4.98 5.72
N LYS A 37 -2.67 4.72 7.02
CA LYS A 37 -1.65 4.09 7.86
C LYS A 37 -1.86 2.60 7.81
N VAL A 38 -0.93 1.88 7.18
CA VAL A 38 -0.97 0.42 7.01
C VAL A 38 0.09 -0.22 7.90
N LYS A 39 -0.27 -1.31 8.57
CA LYS A 39 0.61 -2.06 9.48
C LYS A 39 0.47 -3.55 9.25
N CYS A 40 1.58 -4.22 9.04
CA CYS A 40 1.63 -5.68 9.01
C CYS A 40 1.47 -6.28 10.42
N ALA A 41 0.82 -7.44 10.51
CA ALA A 41 0.50 -8.11 11.77
C ALA A 41 1.58 -9.09 12.30
N ASP A 42 2.55 -9.51 11.48
CA ASP A 42 3.56 -10.51 11.89
C ASP A 42 4.62 -9.90 12.82
N GLY A 43 4.60 -10.28 14.10
CA GLY A 43 5.51 -9.72 15.11
C GLY A 43 6.99 -10.06 14.93
N GLY A 44 7.34 -11.09 14.14
CA GLY A 44 8.73 -11.50 13.92
C GLY A 44 9.42 -10.73 12.81
N ILE A 45 8.66 -10.20 11.84
CA ILE A 45 9.21 -9.46 10.69
C ILE A 45 8.75 -8.01 10.68
N CYS A 46 7.54 -7.73 11.14
CA CYS A 46 6.90 -6.44 10.95
C CYS A 46 7.24 -5.45 12.06
N SER A 47 7.50 -4.22 11.63
CA SER A 47 7.72 -3.09 12.51
C SER A 47 6.47 -2.81 13.35
N ARG A 48 6.69 -2.33 14.58
CA ARG A 48 5.58 -1.88 15.44
C ARG A 48 4.91 -0.62 14.89
N ARG A 49 5.60 0.14 14.02
CA ARG A 49 5.14 1.41 13.44
C ARG A 49 4.41 1.17 12.10
N PRO A 50 3.25 1.80 11.88
CA PRO A 50 2.59 1.78 10.58
C PRO A 50 3.36 2.61 9.55
N VAL A 51 3.16 2.27 8.28
CA VAL A 51 3.62 3.06 7.13
C VAL A 51 2.44 3.86 6.58
N THR A 52 2.66 5.15 6.33
CA THR A 52 1.70 5.94 5.56
C THR A 52 1.88 5.65 4.08
N ILE A 53 0.79 5.25 3.42
CA ILE A 53 0.69 5.11 1.97
C ILE A 53 -0.28 6.14 1.42
N ILE A 54 -0.11 6.50 0.16
CA ILE A 54 -0.96 7.43 -0.57
C ILE A 54 -1.52 6.68 -1.78
N VAL A 55 -2.84 6.73 -1.94
CA VAL A 55 -3.51 6.06 -3.06
C VAL A 55 -3.24 6.83 -4.34
N THR A 56 -2.62 6.15 -5.31
CA THR A 56 -2.26 6.75 -6.61
C THR A 56 -2.79 5.96 -7.80
N ASP A 57 -3.42 4.81 -7.55
CA ASP A 57 -3.86 3.90 -8.58
C ASP A 57 -5.02 3.00 -8.09
N GLU A 58 -5.63 2.29 -9.01
CA GLU A 58 -6.66 1.27 -8.77
C GLU A 58 -6.13 -0.11 -9.14
N CYS A 59 -6.46 -1.11 -8.32
CA CYS A 59 -6.26 -2.52 -8.63
C CYS A 59 -7.65 -3.18 -8.74
N PRO A 60 -8.22 -3.35 -9.96
CA PRO A 60 -9.59 -3.87 -10.10
C PRO A 60 -9.68 -5.41 -10.14
N GLY A 61 -8.58 -6.12 -10.41
CA GLY A 61 -8.55 -7.56 -10.66
C GLY A 61 -7.78 -8.37 -9.61
N GLY A 62 -7.75 -9.70 -9.80
CA GLY A 62 -6.95 -10.62 -9.00
C GLY A 62 -7.27 -10.54 -7.50
N TYR A 63 -6.24 -10.31 -6.67
CA TYR A 63 -6.37 -10.20 -5.21
C TYR A 63 -7.29 -9.05 -4.75
N CYS A 64 -7.48 -8.06 -5.61
CA CYS A 64 -8.30 -6.88 -5.33
C CYS A 64 -9.76 -7.02 -5.77
N ALA A 65 -10.11 -8.14 -6.42
CA ALA A 65 -11.46 -8.42 -6.88
C ALA A 65 -12.37 -8.91 -5.74
N ASN A 66 -13.64 -9.16 -6.07
CA ASN A 66 -14.64 -9.79 -5.19
C ASN A 66 -15.00 -8.97 -3.94
N GLY A 67 -14.93 -7.63 -4.02
CA GLY A 67 -15.35 -6.74 -2.93
C GLY A 67 -14.45 -6.78 -1.69
N ARG A 68 -13.25 -7.39 -1.79
CA ARG A 68 -12.28 -7.40 -0.70
C ARG A 68 -11.60 -6.04 -0.58
N THR A 69 -11.28 -5.65 0.65
CA THR A 69 -10.34 -4.54 0.84
C THR A 69 -8.92 -5.05 0.62
N HIS A 70 -8.23 -4.47 -0.37
CA HIS A 70 -6.86 -4.86 -0.71
C HIS A 70 -6.00 -3.63 -0.99
N PHE A 71 -4.72 -3.71 -0.62
CA PHE A 71 -3.70 -2.70 -0.89
C PHE A 71 -2.57 -3.36 -1.66
N ASP A 72 -2.41 -2.98 -2.93
CA ASP A 72 -1.26 -3.37 -3.73
C ASP A 72 -0.20 -2.26 -3.63
N LEU A 73 0.78 -2.48 -2.76
CA LEU A 73 1.74 -1.47 -2.35
C LEU A 73 2.98 -1.50 -3.22
N SER A 74 3.60 -0.32 -3.45
CA SER A 74 4.94 -0.29 -4.04
C SER A 74 5.91 -1.12 -3.18
N GLY A 75 6.91 -1.74 -3.81
CA GLY A 75 7.92 -2.52 -3.08
C GLY A 75 8.60 -1.72 -1.96
N ALA A 76 8.77 -0.41 -2.14
CA ALA A 76 9.30 0.48 -1.12
C ALA A 76 8.34 0.69 0.05
N ALA A 77 7.04 0.88 -0.20
CA ALA A 77 6.02 1.02 0.83
C ALA A 77 5.85 -0.29 1.62
N PHE A 78 5.78 -1.42 0.91
CA PHE A 78 5.67 -2.75 1.49
C PHE A 78 6.85 -3.08 2.42
N SER A 79 8.07 -2.83 1.95
CA SER A 79 9.30 -3.11 2.72
C SER A 79 9.43 -2.27 3.98
N ARG A 80 8.90 -1.04 3.99
CA ARG A 80 8.94 -0.15 5.15
C ARG A 80 8.07 -0.63 6.30
N MET A 81 7.17 -1.59 6.07
CA MET A 81 6.40 -2.24 7.14
C MET A 81 7.24 -3.24 7.92
N ALA A 82 8.38 -3.69 7.40
CA ALA A 82 9.28 -4.60 8.09
C ALA A 82 10.18 -3.86 9.09
N VAL A 83 10.76 -4.60 10.04
CA VAL A 83 11.93 -4.15 10.81
C VAL A 83 13.08 -3.87 9.83
N ALA A 84 13.95 -2.91 10.17
CA ALA A 84 15.10 -2.55 9.36
C ALA A 84 15.93 -3.80 9.01
N GLY A 85 16.26 -3.97 7.72
CA GLY A 85 16.98 -5.14 7.20
C GLY A 85 16.10 -6.32 6.79
N LEU A 86 14.83 -6.40 7.22
CA LEU A 86 13.92 -7.51 6.88
C LEU A 86 12.95 -7.20 5.73
N GLY A 87 13.15 -6.09 5.03
CA GLY A 87 12.25 -5.63 3.95
C GLY A 87 12.13 -6.63 2.80
N SER A 88 13.23 -7.24 2.37
CA SER A 88 13.21 -8.30 1.34
C SER A 88 12.42 -9.51 1.80
N ARG A 89 12.70 -10.02 3.00
CA ARG A 89 12.00 -11.17 3.58
C ARG A 89 10.50 -10.95 3.71
N LEU A 90 10.07 -9.72 3.98
CA LEU A 90 8.66 -9.39 3.97
C LEU A 90 8.11 -9.48 2.54
N ARG A 91 8.77 -8.85 1.55
CA ARG A 91 8.36 -8.90 0.13
C ARG A 91 8.27 -10.31 -0.43
N ASP A 92 9.16 -11.22 0.00
CA ASP A 92 9.16 -12.61 -0.46
C ASP A 92 7.90 -13.38 -0.04
N ARG A 93 7.10 -12.85 0.90
CA ARG A 93 5.79 -13.42 1.24
C ARG A 93 4.71 -13.16 0.20
N GLY A 94 4.89 -12.16 -0.67
CA GLY A 94 3.89 -11.76 -1.66
C GLY A 94 2.66 -11.09 -1.04
N GLU A 95 1.76 -11.88 -0.49
CA GLU A 95 0.51 -11.43 0.13
C GLU A 95 0.56 -11.59 1.66
N ILE A 96 0.18 -10.53 2.39
CA ILE A 96 0.13 -10.55 3.85
C ILE A 96 -1.13 -9.87 4.37
N GLN A 97 -1.60 -10.31 5.54
CA GLN A 97 -2.66 -9.61 6.26
C GLN A 97 -2.14 -8.34 6.92
N VAL A 98 -2.89 -7.25 6.77
CA VAL A 98 -2.55 -5.94 7.32
C VAL A 98 -3.73 -5.32 8.06
N GLN A 99 -3.40 -4.50 9.06
CA GLN A 99 -4.33 -3.57 9.67
C GLN A 99 -4.14 -2.21 9.01
N TYR A 100 -5.23 -1.49 8.77
CA TYR A 100 -5.16 -0.16 8.18
C TYR A 100 -6.16 0.79 8.84
N ARG A 101 -5.85 2.09 8.74
CA ARG A 101 -6.78 3.19 9.04
C ARG A 101 -6.51 4.34 8.09
N ARG A 102 -7.55 5.10 7.76
CA ARG A 102 -7.43 6.34 7.00
C ARG A 102 -6.84 7.43 7.91
#